data_AF-A0ABD3IQ86-F1
#
_entry.id   AF-A0ABD3IQ86-F1
#
_cell.length_a   1.000
_cell.length_b   1.000
_cell.length_c   1.000
_cell.angle_alpha   90.00
_cell.angle_beta   90.00
_cell.angle_gamma   90.00
#
_symmetry.space_group_name_H-M   'P 1'
#
loop_
_entity.id
_entity.type
_entity.pdbx_description
1 polymer ?
#
loop_
_entity_poly.entity_id
_entity_poly.type
_entity_poly.pdbx_seq_one_letter_code
_entity_poly.pdbx_strand_id
1 'polypeptide(L)'
;MKTDHSSGDHPPMSSSVTRSVSSYLKQKLHSIHSHLGGGGGGGGRKLDEEPAPSGSGQGSKPGSSAATGCSHATVLEGSCADCGKTLGGRYGGDFGYLVEGLRLSAAEVAGYRNSWNLAATKKLCLVLDLDNTLVDSILASHLAPEEQCPLDAADAPLNGTLFVLQNLPLVTKLRPFALEFLRQAGDMFEMYVYTMGNREYASTVARLLDPAGAYFGSRVISREFSTSSTYKSLDLVLAPESAVLILDDTEEVWPDHRRNLIPVPGYKYFDFESDPDEGVDWKSYAQTKVDEAEDGGVLSSILGALKDVHREFFDPQYGADNWDKRDVRKVLAGVRSRVLKGCVLAFSKIVASGSESGRLRAAAEELGAKCKAGLGSSVTHVVALDGGEESSRWAKREGKKLVSPDWLWAAYYHWRRRPEDEFSVSSES
;
A
#
# COMPACT_ATOMS: atom_id res chain seq x y z
N MET A 1 9.82 4.43 -61.99
CA MET A 1 10.24 5.78 -61.57
C MET A 1 9.80 5.98 -60.13
N LYS A 2 10.72 6.48 -59.31
CA LYS A 2 10.66 6.59 -57.84
C LYS A 2 9.50 7.47 -57.36
N THR A 3 8.95 7.16 -56.19
CA THR A 3 8.24 8.13 -55.35
C THR A 3 8.81 8.07 -53.94
N ASP A 4 9.40 9.18 -53.54
CA ASP A 4 10.19 9.41 -52.34
C ASP A 4 9.38 9.32 -51.05
N HIS A 5 10.01 8.79 -50.00
CA HIS A 5 9.59 8.91 -48.61
C HIS A 5 10.23 10.18 -48.03
N SER A 6 9.41 11.14 -47.61
CA SER A 6 9.86 12.31 -46.85
C SER A 6 9.59 12.09 -45.37
N SER A 7 10.67 11.91 -44.61
CA SER A 7 10.71 11.90 -43.15
C SER A 7 10.40 13.31 -42.64
N GLY A 8 9.30 13.46 -41.88
CA GLY A 8 8.99 14.72 -41.22
C GLY A 8 9.84 14.92 -39.96
N ASP A 9 10.89 15.74 -40.07
CA ASP A 9 11.57 16.32 -38.90
C ASP A 9 10.63 17.35 -38.24
N HIS A 10 10.14 17.03 -37.04
CA HIS A 10 9.50 18.01 -36.18
C HIS A 10 10.55 18.97 -35.60
N PRO A 11 10.30 20.29 -35.57
CA PRO A 11 11.24 21.25 -35.01
C PRO A 11 11.38 21.04 -33.48
N PRO A 12 12.57 21.23 -32.90
CA PRO A 12 12.74 21.18 -31.46
C PRO A 12 11.87 22.26 -30.79
N MET A 13 11.11 21.86 -29.78
CA MET A 13 10.33 22.75 -28.92
C MET A 13 11.17 23.97 -28.52
N SER A 14 10.64 25.17 -28.79
CA SER A 14 11.26 26.45 -28.44
C SER A 14 11.70 26.48 -26.97
N SER A 15 12.91 26.99 -26.70
CA SER A 15 13.51 27.11 -25.36
C SER A 15 12.67 27.96 -24.37
N SER A 16 11.69 28.70 -24.88
CA SER A 16 10.68 29.43 -24.09
C SER A 16 9.61 28.51 -23.50
N VAL A 17 9.24 27.43 -24.20
CA VAL A 17 8.20 26.48 -23.79
C VAL A 17 8.75 25.53 -22.73
N THR A 18 9.98 25.04 -22.90
CA THR A 18 10.64 24.16 -21.92
C THR A 18 10.86 24.83 -20.56
N ARG A 19 11.17 26.14 -20.53
CA ARG A 19 11.27 26.92 -19.27
C ARG A 19 9.92 27.07 -18.56
N SER A 20 8.84 27.32 -19.31
CA SER A 20 7.48 27.45 -18.76
C SER A 20 6.93 26.12 -18.24
N VAL A 21 7.26 25.02 -18.92
CA VAL A 21 6.92 23.66 -18.49
C VAL A 21 7.73 23.26 -17.26
N SER A 22 9.02 23.62 -17.18
CA SER A 22 9.87 23.40 -16.00
C SER A 22 9.37 24.17 -14.77
N SER A 23 8.91 25.42 -14.91
CA SER A 23 8.30 26.17 -13.80
C SER A 23 6.95 25.61 -13.37
N TYR A 24 6.10 25.20 -14.32
CA TYR A 24 4.82 24.56 -14.01
C TYR A 24 5.00 23.19 -13.35
N LEU A 25 5.96 22.40 -13.83
CA LEU A 25 6.32 21.11 -13.24
C LEU A 25 6.91 21.33 -11.86
N LYS A 26 7.82 22.30 -11.67
CA LYS A 26 8.32 22.68 -10.34
C LYS A 26 7.21 23.22 -9.46
N GLN A 27 6.19 23.92 -9.98
CA GLN A 27 5.04 24.39 -9.21
C GLN A 27 4.06 23.27 -8.86
N LYS A 28 3.86 22.28 -9.74
CA LYS A 28 3.00 21.11 -9.53
C LYS A 28 3.67 20.10 -8.60
N LEU A 29 4.98 19.91 -8.76
CA LEU A 29 5.85 19.20 -7.82
C LEU A 29 6.01 19.99 -6.52
N HIS A 30 6.04 21.32 -6.54
CA HIS A 30 5.98 22.14 -5.32
C HIS A 30 4.62 22.09 -4.65
N SER A 31 3.53 21.93 -5.41
CA SER A 31 2.20 21.69 -4.87
C SER A 31 2.16 20.33 -4.17
N ILE A 32 2.76 19.31 -4.78
CA ILE A 32 3.06 18.04 -4.13
C ILE A 32 3.94 18.29 -2.89
N HIS A 33 5.03 19.08 -2.94
CA HIS A 33 5.81 19.47 -1.76
C HIS A 33 5.02 20.24 -0.70
N SER A 34 3.99 21.02 -1.07
CA SER A 34 3.17 21.82 -0.14
C SER A 34 2.04 21.00 0.50
N HIS A 35 1.63 19.92 -0.17
CA HIS A 35 0.78 18.89 0.41
C HIS A 35 1.59 17.91 1.28
N LEU A 36 2.84 17.61 0.89
CA LEU A 36 3.84 16.87 1.69
C LEU A 36 4.46 17.71 2.83
N GLY A 37 4.33 19.02 2.75
CA GLY A 37 4.87 20.02 3.67
C GLY A 37 3.85 21.13 3.83
N GLY A 38 2.86 20.87 4.69
CA GLY A 38 1.71 21.75 4.92
C GLY A 38 2.09 23.22 5.08
N GLY A 39 1.43 24.07 4.29
CA GLY A 39 1.62 25.51 4.26
C GLY A 39 1.33 26.20 5.60
N GLY A 40 2.20 27.15 5.94
CA GLY A 40 1.96 28.19 6.93
C GLY A 40 2.28 29.54 6.31
N GLY A 41 1.24 30.36 6.12
CA GLY A 41 1.38 31.75 5.70
C GLY A 41 1.77 32.69 6.84
N GLY A 42 2.33 33.84 6.47
CA GLY A 42 2.29 35.07 7.25
C GLY A 42 3.65 35.56 7.78
N GLY A 43 4.10 36.70 7.26
CA GLY A 43 5.19 37.46 7.89
C GLY A 43 5.96 38.36 6.95
N GLY A 44 5.31 39.41 6.43
CA GLY A 44 5.98 40.44 5.65
C GLY A 44 7.04 41.18 6.48
N ARG A 45 8.19 41.45 5.86
CA ARG A 45 9.04 42.60 6.19
C ARG A 45 9.63 43.19 4.91
N LYS A 46 9.18 44.42 4.64
CA LYS A 46 9.84 45.42 3.80
C LYS A 46 11.31 45.58 4.19
N LEU A 47 12.19 45.64 3.21
CA LEU A 47 13.39 46.47 3.28
C LEU A 47 13.49 47.27 1.98
N ASP A 48 13.52 48.59 2.16
CA ASP A 48 13.57 49.66 1.17
C ASP A 48 15.00 49.83 0.60
N GLU A 49 15.06 50.35 -0.65
CA GLU A 49 16.03 51.31 -1.26
C GLU A 49 17.57 51.06 -1.14
N GLU A 50 18.47 51.28 -2.11
CA GLU A 50 18.59 52.05 -3.39
C GLU A 50 20.03 51.74 -3.95
N PRO A 51 20.59 52.39 -5.01
CA PRO A 51 20.26 52.29 -6.44
C PRO A 51 21.47 51.83 -7.31
N ALA A 52 21.24 51.73 -8.62
CA ALA A 52 22.20 51.35 -9.67
C ALA A 52 23.33 52.37 -9.93
N PRO A 53 24.33 51.99 -10.73
CA PRO A 53 24.82 52.92 -11.75
C PRO A 53 24.73 52.34 -13.17
N SER A 54 24.32 53.23 -14.06
CA SER A 54 24.29 53.14 -15.52
C SER A 54 25.66 52.92 -16.15
N GLY A 55 25.72 52.04 -17.16
CA GLY A 55 26.86 51.91 -18.07
C GLY A 55 26.46 51.26 -19.39
N SER A 56 26.41 52.07 -20.45
CA SER A 56 26.09 51.72 -21.84
C SER A 56 27.22 50.99 -22.57
N GLY A 57 26.90 50.05 -23.48
CA GLY A 57 27.81 49.73 -24.61
C GLY A 57 27.77 48.30 -25.18
N GLN A 58 27.04 48.15 -26.30
CA GLN A 58 27.32 47.37 -27.52
C GLN A 58 27.88 45.92 -27.46
N GLY A 59 27.15 45.00 -28.11
CA GLY A 59 27.66 44.30 -29.31
C GLY A 59 28.36 42.93 -29.15
N SER A 60 27.63 41.87 -29.54
CA SER A 60 28.12 40.71 -30.32
C SER A 60 29.01 39.64 -29.67
N LYS A 61 28.38 38.52 -29.28
CA LYS A 61 28.58 37.16 -29.87
C LYS A 61 27.76 36.14 -29.06
N PRO A 62 27.11 35.14 -29.70
CA PRO A 62 26.53 34.02 -28.97
C PRO A 62 27.69 33.16 -28.47
N GLY A 63 28.05 33.35 -27.21
CA GLY A 63 28.91 32.43 -26.50
C GLY A 63 28.23 31.07 -26.48
N SER A 64 28.85 30.10 -27.15
CA SER A 64 28.73 28.68 -26.88
C SER A 64 28.75 28.47 -25.37
N SER A 65 27.58 28.28 -24.75
CA SER A 65 27.51 27.89 -23.34
C SER A 65 27.93 26.44 -23.28
N ALA A 66 29.18 26.23 -22.87
CA ALA A 66 29.72 24.96 -22.46
C ALA A 66 28.67 24.20 -21.62
N ALA A 67 28.38 22.97 -22.02
CA ALA A 67 27.58 22.02 -21.26
C ALA A 67 28.15 21.91 -19.85
N THR A 68 27.45 22.48 -18.88
CA THR A 68 27.91 22.55 -17.49
C THR A 68 26.94 21.78 -16.59
N GLY A 69 27.41 20.63 -16.11
CA GLY A 69 27.06 20.05 -14.81
C GLY A 69 25.61 19.63 -14.50
N CYS A 70 24.71 19.49 -15.48
CA CYS A 70 23.34 19.06 -15.16
C CYS A 70 23.31 17.60 -14.65
N SER A 71 22.75 17.38 -13.47
CA SER A 71 22.54 16.06 -12.87
C SER A 71 21.37 15.29 -13.47
N HIS A 72 20.56 15.95 -14.31
CA HIS A 72 19.33 15.41 -14.91
C HIS A 72 18.34 14.88 -13.86
N ALA A 73 18.15 15.63 -12.77
CA ALA A 73 17.33 15.21 -11.63
C ALA A 73 15.88 14.89 -12.02
N THR A 74 15.28 15.75 -12.86
CA THR A 74 13.90 15.66 -13.33
C THR A 74 13.85 15.60 -14.85
N VAL A 75 13.12 14.63 -15.38
CA VAL A 75 12.90 14.41 -16.82
C VAL A 75 11.41 14.40 -17.08
N LEU A 76 10.97 15.10 -18.12
CA LEU A 76 9.59 15.16 -18.55
C LEU A 76 9.52 14.93 -20.05
N GLU A 77 8.64 14.03 -20.50
CA GLU A 77 8.51 13.68 -21.92
C GLU A 77 9.87 13.35 -22.58
N GLY A 78 10.71 12.62 -21.84
CA GLY A 78 12.04 12.22 -22.28
C GLY A 78 13.09 13.32 -22.32
N SER A 79 12.79 14.55 -21.88
CA SER A 79 13.75 15.66 -21.85
C SER A 79 14.00 16.17 -20.44
N CYS A 80 15.27 16.46 -20.11
CA CYS A 80 15.62 17.03 -18.82
C CYS A 80 15.00 18.42 -18.65
N ALA A 81 14.30 18.64 -17.53
CA ALA A 81 13.60 19.88 -17.23
C ALA A 81 14.53 21.09 -17.01
N ASP A 82 15.83 20.86 -16.75
CA ASP A 82 16.80 21.92 -16.47
C ASP A 82 17.70 22.24 -17.68
N CYS A 83 18.29 21.23 -18.32
CA CYS A 83 19.23 21.44 -19.43
C CYS A 83 18.63 21.18 -20.82
N GLY A 84 17.41 20.65 -20.91
CA GLY A 84 16.74 20.33 -22.17
C GLY A 84 17.31 19.13 -22.93
N LYS A 85 18.31 18.42 -22.37
CA LYS A 85 18.90 17.24 -23.00
C LYS A 85 17.87 16.10 -23.03
N THR A 86 17.69 15.52 -24.21
CA THR A 86 16.88 14.30 -24.38
C THR A 86 17.61 13.10 -23.76
N LEU A 87 16.86 12.34 -22.97
CA LEU A 87 17.29 11.14 -22.26
C LEU A 87 16.40 9.98 -22.71
N GLY A 88 16.95 8.77 -22.69
CA GLY A 88 16.20 7.58 -23.09
C GLY A 88 15.02 7.31 -22.15
N GLY A 89 13.96 6.68 -22.66
CA GLY A 89 12.74 6.37 -21.90
C GLY A 89 12.90 5.41 -20.71
N ARG A 90 14.12 4.93 -20.43
CA ARG A 90 14.45 4.12 -19.25
C ARG A 90 15.26 4.87 -18.19
N TYR A 91 15.43 6.19 -18.34
CA TYR A 91 16.15 6.99 -17.36
C TYR A 91 15.33 7.18 -16.08
N GLY A 92 15.88 6.80 -14.93
CA GLY A 92 15.24 7.01 -13.63
C GLY A 92 13.93 6.22 -13.43
N GLY A 93 13.32 6.43 -12.26
CA GLY A 93 12.01 5.86 -11.92
C GLY A 93 10.88 6.54 -12.69
N ASP A 94 9.84 5.80 -13.03
CA ASP A 94 8.67 6.30 -13.76
C ASP A 94 7.62 6.83 -12.76
N PHE A 95 7.53 8.15 -12.64
CA PHE A 95 6.56 8.84 -11.80
C PHE A 95 5.40 9.41 -12.63
N GLY A 96 5.14 8.79 -13.79
CA GLY A 96 4.06 9.15 -14.70
C GLY A 96 2.67 9.19 -14.06
N TYR A 97 2.49 8.44 -12.97
CA TYR A 97 1.26 8.46 -12.17
C TYR A 97 1.00 9.83 -11.50
N LEU A 98 2.04 10.60 -11.14
CA LEU A 98 1.91 11.94 -10.59
C LEU A 98 1.69 12.99 -11.69
N VAL A 99 2.52 12.91 -12.73
CA VAL A 99 2.48 13.77 -13.91
C VAL A 99 2.93 12.92 -15.09
N GLU A 100 2.10 12.84 -16.13
CA GLU A 100 2.42 12.06 -17.33
C GLU A 100 3.80 12.43 -17.89
N GLY A 101 4.57 11.41 -18.28
CA GLY A 101 5.93 11.56 -18.80
C GLY A 101 7.00 11.91 -17.75
N LEU A 102 6.67 12.05 -16.46
CA LEU A 102 7.61 12.39 -15.41
C LEU A 102 8.51 11.21 -15.04
N ARG A 103 9.83 11.45 -15.03
CA ARG A 103 10.82 10.52 -14.50
C ARG A 103 11.79 11.24 -13.57
N LEU A 104 12.16 10.58 -12.48
CA LEU A 104 13.03 11.14 -11.45
C LEU A 104 14.30 10.30 -11.31
N SER A 105 15.44 10.98 -11.16
CA SER A 105 16.70 10.33 -10.79
C SER A 105 16.62 9.78 -9.35
N ALA A 106 17.45 8.79 -9.03
CA ALA A 106 17.52 8.25 -7.66
C ALA A 106 17.90 9.32 -6.62
N ALA A 107 18.77 10.27 -6.97
CA ALA A 107 19.14 11.37 -6.09
C ALA A 107 17.96 12.32 -5.81
N GLU A 108 17.13 12.56 -6.82
CA GLU A 108 15.94 13.40 -6.70
C GLU A 108 14.88 12.72 -5.81
N VAL A 109 14.63 11.43 -6.02
CA VAL A 109 13.76 10.62 -5.14
C VAL A 109 14.25 10.63 -3.69
N ALA A 110 15.56 10.49 -3.48
CA ALA A 110 16.16 10.60 -2.15
C ALA A 110 15.94 12.00 -1.53
N GLY A 111 16.00 13.06 -2.34
CA GLY A 111 15.65 14.42 -1.94
C GLY A 111 14.23 14.51 -1.39
N TYR A 112 13.23 13.96 -2.10
CA TYR A 112 11.85 13.91 -1.62
C TYR A 112 11.72 13.17 -0.29
N ARG A 113 12.33 11.98 -0.18
CA ARG A 113 12.29 11.16 1.04
C ARG A 113 12.91 11.87 2.24
N ASN A 114 14.02 12.58 2.03
CA ASN A 114 14.69 13.35 3.08
C ASN A 114 13.91 14.61 3.49
N SER A 115 13.06 15.13 2.61
CA SER A 115 12.21 16.30 2.87
C SER A 115 10.85 15.96 3.50
N TRP A 116 10.58 14.67 3.76
CA TRP A 116 9.31 14.23 4.33
C TRP A 116 9.11 14.79 5.73
N ASN A 117 8.19 15.74 5.88
CA ASN A 117 8.07 16.53 7.10
C ASN A 117 7.10 15.88 8.10
N LEU A 118 7.60 14.87 8.82
CA LEU A 118 6.85 14.19 9.89
C LEU A 118 6.41 15.18 10.98
N ALA A 119 7.19 16.22 11.24
CA ALA A 119 6.91 17.16 12.31
C ALA A 119 5.73 18.09 12.04
N ALA A 120 5.59 18.53 10.79
CA ALA A 120 4.51 19.42 10.39
C ALA A 120 3.20 18.65 10.20
N THR A 121 3.24 17.48 9.57
CA THR A 121 2.02 16.75 9.19
C THR A 121 1.54 15.80 10.28
N LYS A 122 2.47 15.26 11.09
CA LYS A 122 2.24 14.08 11.93
C LYS A 122 1.58 12.94 11.15
N LYS A 123 1.91 12.79 9.87
CA LYS A 123 1.42 11.70 9.02
C LYS A 123 2.54 10.75 8.63
N LEU A 124 2.24 9.46 8.76
CA LEU A 124 3.03 8.39 8.15
C LEU A 124 2.55 8.17 6.70
N CYS A 125 3.14 7.22 5.98
CA CYS A 125 2.70 6.81 4.65
C CYS A 125 2.07 5.42 4.70
N LEU A 126 0.93 5.24 4.03
CA LEU A 126 0.25 3.96 3.90
C LEU A 126 0.08 3.61 2.42
N VAL A 127 0.68 2.50 1.99
CA VAL A 127 0.54 1.95 0.65
C VAL A 127 -0.53 0.86 0.70
N LEU A 128 -1.55 0.98 -0.15
CA LEU A 128 -2.70 0.10 -0.18
C LEU A 128 -2.75 -0.63 -1.52
N ASP A 129 -2.86 -1.95 -1.46
CA ASP A 129 -3.32 -2.73 -2.59
C ASP A 129 -4.86 -2.60 -2.78
N LEU A 130 -5.36 -3.01 -3.94
CA LEU A 130 -6.78 -2.97 -4.27
C LEU A 130 -7.43 -4.35 -4.21
N ASP A 131 -7.06 -5.23 -5.15
CA ASP A 131 -7.70 -6.51 -5.40
C ASP A 131 -7.51 -7.46 -4.22
N ASN A 132 -8.58 -8.08 -3.75
CA ASN A 132 -8.61 -8.91 -2.53
C ASN A 132 -8.15 -8.19 -1.24
N THR A 133 -7.79 -6.91 -1.30
CA THR A 133 -7.37 -6.11 -0.15
C THR A 133 -8.50 -5.17 0.28
N LEU A 134 -8.90 -4.25 -0.59
CA LEU A 134 -9.98 -3.27 -0.37
C LEU A 134 -11.23 -3.56 -1.19
N VAL A 135 -11.09 -4.28 -2.31
CA VAL A 135 -12.19 -4.63 -3.22
C VAL A 135 -12.02 -6.04 -3.75
N ASP A 136 -13.11 -6.62 -4.22
CA ASP A 136 -13.09 -7.79 -5.09
C ASP A 136 -13.79 -7.42 -6.41
N SER A 137 -13.30 -7.92 -7.54
CA SER A 137 -13.81 -7.58 -8.86
C SER A 137 -13.91 -8.82 -9.74
N ILE A 138 -15.04 -8.98 -10.44
CA ILE A 138 -15.27 -10.07 -11.39
C ILE A 138 -15.80 -9.52 -12.72
N LEU A 139 -15.59 -10.23 -13.82
CA LEU A 139 -16.26 -9.90 -15.08
C LEU A 139 -17.77 -10.02 -14.93
N ALA A 140 -18.51 -9.02 -15.42
CA ALA A 140 -19.97 -9.01 -15.37
C ALA A 140 -20.59 -10.23 -16.08
N SER A 141 -19.91 -10.77 -17.09
CA SER A 141 -20.31 -12.00 -17.80
C SER A 141 -20.20 -13.27 -16.96
N HIS A 142 -19.49 -13.24 -15.82
CA HIS A 142 -19.35 -14.39 -14.92
C HIS A 142 -20.38 -14.37 -13.78
N LEU A 143 -21.22 -13.33 -13.69
CA LEU A 143 -22.33 -13.33 -12.75
C LEU A 143 -23.44 -14.26 -13.24
N ALA A 144 -24.10 -14.93 -12.29
CA ALA A 144 -25.28 -15.73 -12.59
C ALA A 144 -26.35 -14.86 -13.28
N PRO A 145 -27.17 -15.39 -14.21
CA PRO A 145 -28.16 -14.61 -14.94
C PRO A 145 -29.09 -13.76 -14.05
N GLU A 146 -29.43 -14.27 -12.87
CA GLU A 146 -30.21 -13.60 -11.84
C GLU A 146 -29.47 -12.44 -11.11
N GLU A 147 -28.13 -12.40 -11.18
CA GLU A 147 -27.26 -11.39 -10.56
C GLU A 147 -26.73 -10.37 -11.57
N GLN A 148 -26.98 -10.59 -12.87
CA GLN A 148 -26.58 -9.67 -13.93
C GLN A 148 -27.31 -8.34 -13.79
N CYS A 149 -26.55 -7.29 -13.56
CA CYS A 149 -27.08 -5.95 -13.32
C CYS A 149 -27.25 -5.18 -14.65
N PRO A 150 -28.33 -4.40 -14.83
CA PRO A 150 -28.46 -3.51 -15.98
C PRO A 150 -27.32 -2.49 -15.99
N LEU A 151 -26.55 -2.43 -17.08
CA LEU A 151 -25.35 -1.58 -17.20
C LEU A 151 -25.66 -0.06 -17.26
N ASP A 152 -26.94 0.33 -17.26
CA ASP A 152 -27.40 1.68 -17.60
C ASP A 152 -27.51 2.65 -16.40
N ALA A 153 -27.14 2.23 -15.18
CA ALA A 153 -27.10 3.11 -14.00
C ALA A 153 -25.68 3.61 -13.72
N ALA A 154 -25.46 4.92 -13.82
CA ALA A 154 -24.16 5.58 -13.62
C ALA A 154 -23.50 5.19 -12.29
N ASP A 155 -22.39 4.43 -12.31
CA ASP A 155 -21.59 3.94 -11.16
C ASP A 155 -22.40 3.82 -9.85
N ALA A 156 -23.64 3.33 -9.95
CA ALA A 156 -24.62 3.49 -8.89
C ALA A 156 -24.51 2.27 -7.99
N PRO A 157 -24.45 2.47 -6.66
CA PRO A 157 -24.37 1.35 -5.73
C PRO A 157 -25.62 0.48 -5.85
N LEU A 158 -25.44 -0.80 -6.20
CA LEU A 158 -26.52 -1.79 -6.24
C LEU A 158 -27.01 -2.16 -4.83
N ASN A 159 -26.11 -2.12 -3.84
CA ASN A 159 -26.42 -2.32 -2.42
C ASN A 159 -25.48 -1.54 -1.47
N GLY A 160 -25.06 -0.35 -1.87
CA GLY A 160 -24.12 0.51 -1.11
C GLY A 160 -22.65 0.12 -1.22
N THR A 161 -22.35 -1.14 -1.51
CA THR A 161 -20.97 -1.66 -1.59
C THR A 161 -20.64 -2.40 -2.89
N LEU A 162 -21.63 -2.75 -3.71
CA LEU A 162 -21.46 -3.42 -4.99
C LEU A 162 -21.76 -2.47 -6.16
N PHE A 163 -20.87 -2.44 -7.15
CA PHE A 163 -20.84 -1.46 -8.24
C PHE A 163 -20.59 -2.13 -9.58
N VAL A 164 -21.26 -1.68 -10.63
CA VAL A 164 -20.95 -2.03 -12.01
C VAL A 164 -20.11 -0.91 -12.58
N LEU A 165 -18.92 -1.23 -13.10
CA LEU A 165 -18.06 -0.24 -13.74
C LEU A 165 -18.55 -0.06 -15.19
N GLN A 166 -18.93 1.14 -15.63
CA GLN A 166 -19.51 1.27 -16.99
C GLN A 166 -18.47 1.15 -18.11
N ASN A 167 -17.24 1.58 -17.87
CA ASN A 167 -16.16 1.57 -18.87
C ASN A 167 -15.31 0.30 -18.84
N LEU A 168 -15.54 -0.57 -17.86
CA LEU A 168 -14.85 -1.84 -17.70
C LEU A 168 -15.93 -2.90 -17.48
N PRO A 169 -15.95 -4.04 -18.16
CA PRO A 169 -16.99 -5.05 -18.00
C PRO A 169 -16.86 -5.82 -16.68
N LEU A 170 -16.76 -5.09 -15.56
CA LEU A 170 -16.46 -5.56 -14.22
C LEU A 170 -17.57 -5.16 -13.26
N VAL A 171 -17.86 -6.06 -12.34
CA VAL A 171 -18.61 -5.77 -11.12
C VAL A 171 -17.66 -5.84 -9.96
N THR A 172 -17.64 -4.77 -9.16
CA THR A 172 -16.72 -4.57 -8.06
C THR A 172 -17.49 -4.46 -6.75
N LYS A 173 -17.08 -5.27 -5.78
CA LYS A 173 -17.55 -5.22 -4.40
C LYS A 173 -16.49 -4.56 -3.54
N LEU A 174 -16.88 -3.53 -2.79
CA LEU A 174 -16.06 -2.95 -1.73
C LEU A 174 -16.04 -3.89 -0.53
N ARG A 175 -14.85 -4.13 0.03
CA ARG A 175 -14.70 -4.84 1.30
C ARG A 175 -15.41 -4.06 2.41
N PRO A 176 -16.16 -4.73 3.30
CA PRO A 176 -16.79 -4.09 4.45
C PRO A 176 -15.80 -3.19 5.19
N PHE A 177 -16.27 -2.02 5.62
CA PHE A 177 -15.49 -0.98 6.29
C PHE A 177 -14.46 -0.22 5.43
N ALA A 178 -14.29 -0.52 4.13
CA ALA A 178 -13.25 0.11 3.30
C ALA A 178 -13.32 1.66 3.24
N LEU A 179 -14.51 2.22 3.05
CA LEU A 179 -14.68 3.69 2.97
C LEU A 179 -14.38 4.37 4.31
N GLU A 180 -14.84 3.79 5.41
CA GLU A 180 -14.61 4.31 6.77
C GLU A 180 -13.15 4.12 7.21
N PHE A 181 -12.53 3.02 6.80
CA PHE A 181 -11.09 2.79 6.93
C PHE A 181 -10.29 3.93 6.29
N LEU A 182 -10.57 4.25 5.01
CA LEU A 182 -9.86 5.32 4.29
C LEU A 182 -10.09 6.68 4.94
N ARG A 183 -11.33 6.98 5.35
CA ARG A 183 -11.67 8.23 6.03
C ARG A 183 -10.85 8.44 7.29
N GLN A 184 -10.77 7.43 8.16
CA GLN A 184 -10.03 7.53 9.42
C GLN A 184 -8.52 7.42 9.23
N ALA A 185 -8.06 6.57 8.31
CA ALA A 185 -6.64 6.46 7.97
C ALA A 185 -6.11 7.78 7.39
N GLY A 186 -6.92 8.52 6.63
CA GLY A 186 -6.55 9.81 6.05
C GLY A 186 -6.14 10.88 7.06
N ASP A 187 -6.57 10.79 8.32
CA ASP A 187 -6.15 11.70 9.39
C ASP A 187 -4.70 11.45 9.84
N MET A 188 -4.21 10.22 9.67
CA MET A 188 -2.93 9.74 10.20
C MET A 188 -1.91 9.40 9.12
N PHE A 189 -2.36 9.18 7.88
CA PHE A 189 -1.56 8.67 6.79
C PHE A 189 -1.76 9.48 5.52
N GLU A 190 -0.68 9.68 4.80
CA GLU A 190 -0.74 9.95 3.38
C GLU A 190 -0.80 8.63 2.62
N MET A 191 -1.78 8.48 1.73
CA MET A 191 -2.12 7.19 1.14
C MET A 191 -1.72 7.11 -0.33
N TYR A 192 -1.14 5.97 -0.68
CA TYR A 192 -0.85 5.53 -2.04
C TYR A 192 -1.70 4.31 -2.36
N VAL A 193 -2.18 4.21 -3.60
CA VAL A 193 -2.60 2.93 -4.17
C VAL A 193 -1.42 2.34 -4.91
N TYR A 194 -1.13 1.05 -4.71
CA TYR A 194 -0.20 0.27 -5.52
C TYR A 194 -0.81 -1.09 -5.85
N THR A 195 -1.36 -1.21 -7.06
CA THR A 195 -1.98 -2.44 -7.58
C THR A 195 -1.22 -2.99 -8.79
N MET A 196 -1.31 -4.31 -9.00
CA MET A 196 -0.89 -4.96 -10.25
C MET A 196 -1.99 -4.95 -11.34
N GLY A 197 -3.12 -4.28 -11.08
CA GLY A 197 -4.13 -3.93 -12.07
C GLY A 197 -3.63 -2.88 -13.06
N ASN A 198 -4.27 -2.82 -14.23
CA ASN A 198 -3.95 -1.84 -15.26
C ASN A 198 -4.40 -0.41 -14.85
N ARG A 199 -3.89 0.62 -15.55
CA ARG A 199 -4.13 2.04 -15.23
C ARG A 199 -5.62 2.41 -15.24
N GLU A 200 -6.38 1.88 -16.18
CA GLU A 200 -7.81 2.17 -16.33
C GLU A 200 -8.63 1.61 -15.18
N TYR A 201 -8.36 0.36 -14.80
CA TYR A 201 -8.92 -0.31 -13.64
C TYR A 201 -8.57 0.42 -12.35
N ALA A 202 -7.27 0.62 -12.10
CA ALA A 202 -6.78 1.27 -10.88
C ALA A 202 -7.40 2.66 -10.70
N SER A 203 -7.48 3.45 -11.77
CA SER A 203 -8.09 4.79 -11.73
C SER A 203 -9.59 4.74 -11.48
N THR A 204 -10.28 3.73 -12.00
CA THR A 204 -11.73 3.57 -11.83
C THR A 204 -12.07 3.15 -10.39
N VAL A 205 -11.38 2.15 -9.86
CA VAL A 205 -11.56 1.71 -8.46
C VAL A 205 -11.11 2.79 -7.47
N ALA A 206 -10.02 3.51 -7.75
CA ALA A 206 -9.59 4.63 -6.90
C ALA A 206 -10.65 5.73 -6.83
N ARG A 207 -11.34 6.06 -7.94
CA ARG A 207 -12.46 7.02 -7.93
C ARG A 207 -13.68 6.51 -7.17
N LEU A 208 -13.91 5.20 -7.18
CA LEU A 208 -14.97 4.58 -6.39
C LEU A 208 -14.71 4.73 -4.89
N LEU A 209 -13.47 4.49 -4.47
CA LEU A 209 -13.01 4.59 -3.07
C LEU A 209 -12.81 6.04 -2.59
N ASP A 210 -12.39 6.94 -3.49
CA ASP A 210 -12.08 8.35 -3.21
C ASP A 210 -12.67 9.28 -4.29
N PRO A 211 -14.00 9.47 -4.34
CA PRO A 211 -14.65 10.25 -5.40
C PRO A 211 -14.22 11.72 -5.44
N ALA A 212 -13.85 12.28 -4.28
CA ALA A 212 -13.41 13.67 -4.15
C ALA A 212 -11.90 13.84 -4.36
N GLY A 213 -11.14 12.75 -4.48
CA GLY A 213 -9.67 12.79 -4.58
C GLY A 213 -8.98 13.29 -3.30
N ALA A 214 -9.61 13.14 -2.14
CA ALA A 214 -9.14 13.64 -0.86
C ALA A 214 -8.02 12.77 -0.24
N TYR A 215 -7.97 11.50 -0.60
CA TYR A 215 -7.10 10.48 0.01
C TYR A 215 -5.91 10.14 -0.87
N PHE A 216 -6.15 9.80 -2.13
CA PHE A 216 -5.10 9.34 -3.05
C PHE A 216 -4.62 10.47 -3.96
N GLY A 217 -5.53 11.34 -4.41
CA GLY A 217 -5.22 12.32 -5.44
C GLY A 217 -4.62 11.63 -6.67
N SER A 218 -3.39 12.01 -7.05
CA SER A 218 -2.67 11.36 -8.16
C SER A 218 -1.81 10.15 -7.74
N ARG A 219 -1.75 9.77 -6.45
CA ARG A 219 -0.87 8.70 -5.92
C ARG A 219 -1.42 7.29 -6.20
N VAL A 220 -1.63 6.96 -7.47
CA VAL A 220 -2.15 5.66 -7.91
C VAL A 220 -1.13 4.99 -8.83
N ILE A 221 -0.37 4.04 -8.28
CA ILE A 221 0.64 3.26 -8.98
C ILE A 221 -0.03 2.00 -9.53
N SER A 222 -0.26 1.97 -10.85
CA SER A 222 -0.75 0.80 -11.57
C SER A 222 0.41 -0.03 -12.15
N ARG A 223 0.08 -1.20 -12.71
CA ARG A 223 1.05 -2.14 -13.31
C ARG A 223 1.98 -1.51 -14.34
N GLU A 224 1.50 -0.54 -15.11
CA GLU A 224 2.27 0.14 -16.16
C GLU A 224 3.44 0.97 -15.60
N PHE A 225 3.31 1.46 -14.36
CA PHE A 225 4.36 2.21 -13.70
C PHE A 225 5.29 1.32 -12.88
N SER A 226 4.79 0.17 -12.41
CA SER A 226 5.57 -0.79 -11.62
C SER A 226 6.89 -1.16 -12.32
N THR A 227 7.97 -1.22 -11.53
CA THR A 227 9.30 -1.60 -12.03
C THR A 227 9.46 -3.09 -12.27
N SER A 228 8.49 -3.89 -11.82
CA SER A 228 8.40 -5.33 -12.03
C SER A 228 6.98 -5.76 -12.37
N SER A 229 6.86 -6.84 -13.15
CA SER A 229 5.59 -7.47 -13.50
C SER A 229 5.14 -8.54 -12.50
N THR A 230 5.98 -8.91 -11.53
CA THR A 230 5.70 -10.01 -10.59
C THR A 230 5.82 -9.62 -9.12
N TYR A 231 6.47 -8.51 -8.80
CA TYR A 231 6.62 -8.02 -7.43
C TYR A 231 6.49 -6.50 -7.40
N LYS A 232 6.25 -5.96 -6.20
CA LYS A 232 6.15 -4.54 -5.89
C LYS A 232 7.36 -4.11 -5.06
N SER A 233 7.73 -2.83 -5.18
CA SER A 233 8.83 -2.22 -4.42
C SER A 233 8.42 -0.81 -3.99
N LEU A 234 9.05 -0.28 -2.94
CA LEU A 234 8.82 1.10 -2.52
C LEU A 234 9.61 2.12 -3.33
N ASP A 235 10.27 1.72 -4.42
CA ASP A 235 11.08 2.56 -5.31
C ASP A 235 10.29 3.73 -5.95
N LEU A 236 8.98 3.56 -6.17
CA LEU A 236 8.08 4.58 -6.68
C LEU A 236 7.36 5.39 -5.59
N VAL A 237 7.59 5.09 -4.32
CA VAL A 237 7.01 5.81 -3.17
C VAL A 237 7.98 6.88 -2.68
N LEU A 238 7.50 8.12 -2.59
CA LEU A 238 8.31 9.30 -2.22
C LEU A 238 8.49 9.48 -0.70
N ALA A 239 7.79 8.70 0.11
CA ALA A 239 8.00 8.64 1.55
C ALA A 239 9.25 7.81 1.90
N PRO A 240 9.97 8.16 2.98
CA PRO A 240 11.07 7.34 3.48
C PRO A 240 10.52 6.00 3.99
N GLU A 241 11.17 4.88 3.65
CA GLU A 241 10.73 3.54 4.03
C GLU A 241 10.51 3.36 5.55
N SER A 242 11.27 4.09 6.38
CA SER A 242 11.10 4.13 7.83
C SER A 242 9.79 4.75 8.32
N ALA A 243 8.99 5.34 7.42
CA ALA A 243 7.68 5.92 7.67
C ALA A 243 6.57 5.27 6.83
N VAL A 244 6.86 4.21 6.07
CA VAL A 244 5.89 3.53 5.19
C VAL A 244 5.35 2.26 5.85
N LEU A 245 4.03 2.08 5.81
CA LEU A 245 3.34 0.82 6.06
C LEU A 245 2.65 0.35 4.78
N ILE A 246 2.53 -0.96 4.60
CA ILE A 246 1.93 -1.58 3.41
C ILE A 246 0.77 -2.46 3.86
N LEU A 247 -0.38 -2.36 3.21
CA LEU A 247 -1.52 -3.26 3.37
C LEU A 247 -1.75 -4.01 2.06
N ASP A 248 -1.57 -5.33 2.08
CA ASP A 248 -1.65 -6.19 0.90
C ASP A 248 -2.04 -7.59 1.34
N ASP A 249 -2.83 -8.30 0.55
CA ASP A 249 -3.24 -9.68 0.83
C ASP A 249 -2.15 -10.70 0.46
N THR A 250 -1.23 -10.30 -0.42
CA THR A 250 -0.20 -11.19 -0.97
C THR A 250 1.18 -10.82 -0.42
N GLU A 251 1.74 -11.67 0.45
CA GLU A 251 3.04 -11.40 1.07
C GLU A 251 4.21 -11.52 0.09
N GLU A 252 4.09 -12.43 -0.88
CA GLU A 252 5.15 -12.83 -1.80
C GLU A 252 5.51 -11.72 -2.80
N VAL A 253 4.57 -10.81 -3.09
CA VAL A 253 4.84 -9.68 -4.01
C VAL A 253 5.69 -8.58 -3.36
N TRP A 254 5.98 -8.66 -2.05
CA TRP A 254 6.81 -7.68 -1.32
C TRP A 254 8.09 -8.31 -0.73
N PRO A 255 8.98 -8.91 -1.54
CA PRO A 255 10.13 -9.68 -1.05
C PRO A 255 11.08 -8.84 -0.18
N ASP A 256 11.29 -7.58 -0.56
CA ASP A 256 12.26 -6.68 0.09
C ASP A 256 11.65 -5.82 1.23
N HIS A 257 10.32 -5.82 1.36
CA HIS A 257 9.60 -4.90 2.26
C HIS A 257 8.68 -5.60 3.27
N ARG A 258 8.92 -6.88 3.56
CA ARG A 258 8.12 -7.67 4.53
C ARG A 258 7.99 -7.01 5.91
N ARG A 259 9.01 -6.26 6.35
CA ARG A 259 8.98 -5.55 7.64
C ARG A 259 8.03 -4.35 7.68
N ASN A 260 7.61 -3.85 6.52
CA ASN A 260 6.62 -2.78 6.37
C ASN A 260 5.21 -3.33 6.17
N LEU A 261 5.08 -4.62 5.84
CA LEU A 261 3.84 -5.25 5.43
C LEU A 261 2.93 -5.61 6.62
N ILE A 262 1.66 -5.31 6.44
CA ILE A 262 0.53 -5.76 7.23
C ILE A 262 -0.26 -6.71 6.33
N PRO A 263 -0.03 -8.03 6.43
CA PRO A 263 -0.75 -9.00 5.61
C PRO A 263 -2.22 -9.07 6.02
N VAL A 264 -3.10 -9.19 5.04
CA VAL A 264 -4.54 -9.41 5.23
C VAL A 264 -4.99 -10.70 4.56
N PRO A 265 -6.06 -11.35 5.03
CA PRO A 265 -6.67 -12.43 4.28
C PRO A 265 -7.32 -11.83 3.03
N GLY A 266 -7.14 -12.52 1.90
CA GLY A 266 -7.74 -12.13 0.63
C GLY A 266 -9.26 -12.05 0.73
N TYR A 267 -9.82 -10.92 0.33
CA TYR A 267 -11.25 -10.66 0.28
C TYR A 267 -11.85 -11.25 -0.99
N LYS A 268 -12.41 -12.45 -0.89
CA LYS A 268 -13.04 -13.18 -2.01
C LYS A 268 -14.55 -13.17 -1.86
N TYR A 269 -15.19 -12.09 -2.32
CA TYR A 269 -16.65 -11.96 -2.29
C TYR A 269 -17.31 -12.78 -3.38
N PHE A 270 -16.82 -12.64 -4.61
CA PHE A 270 -17.37 -13.34 -5.76
C PHE A 270 -16.94 -14.80 -5.79
N ASP A 271 -17.80 -15.63 -6.38
CA ASP A 271 -17.48 -17.00 -6.70
C ASP A 271 -16.60 -17.02 -7.95
N PHE A 272 -15.34 -17.39 -7.81
CA PHE A 272 -14.48 -17.67 -8.95
C PHE A 272 -14.64 -19.15 -9.28
N GLU A 273 -15.25 -19.46 -10.43
CA GLU A 273 -15.19 -20.81 -10.97
C GLU A 273 -13.71 -21.21 -11.10
N SER A 274 -13.31 -22.23 -10.33
CA SER A 274 -12.00 -22.88 -10.28
C SER A 274 -10.92 -22.26 -9.36
N ASP A 275 -10.83 -22.82 -8.15
CA ASP A 275 -9.53 -23.31 -7.67
C ASP A 275 -9.65 -24.84 -7.56
N PRO A 276 -9.10 -25.62 -8.51
CA PRO A 276 -9.15 -27.09 -8.46
C PRO A 276 -8.16 -27.68 -7.44
N ASP A 277 -7.35 -26.86 -6.78
CA ASP A 277 -6.29 -27.32 -5.89
C ASP A 277 -6.70 -27.21 -4.43
N GLU A 278 -6.38 -28.26 -3.68
CA GLU A 278 -6.66 -28.48 -2.26
C GLU A 278 -8.13 -28.80 -1.95
N GLY A 279 -8.40 -30.03 -1.49
CA GLY A 279 -9.72 -30.55 -1.06
C GLY A 279 -10.34 -29.85 0.15
N VAL A 280 -10.39 -28.53 0.14
CA VAL A 280 -11.03 -27.64 1.09
C VAL A 280 -12.31 -27.12 0.43
N ASP A 281 -13.46 -27.33 1.07
CA ASP A 281 -14.74 -26.73 0.69
C ASP A 281 -14.70 -25.21 0.95
N TRP A 282 -13.96 -24.46 0.13
CA TRP A 282 -13.93 -23.00 0.20
C TRP A 282 -15.22 -22.44 -0.39
N LYS A 283 -15.88 -21.54 0.35
CA LYS A 283 -17.08 -20.84 -0.11
C LYS A 283 -16.86 -19.34 -0.10
N SER A 284 -17.20 -18.67 -1.19
CA SER A 284 -17.16 -17.21 -1.29
C SER A 284 -18.19 -16.54 -0.37
N TYR A 285 -18.01 -15.25 -0.08
CA TYR A 285 -19.00 -14.51 0.73
C TYR A 285 -20.36 -14.43 0.03
N ALA A 286 -20.39 -14.36 -1.32
CA ALA A 286 -21.63 -14.44 -2.08
C ALA A 286 -22.35 -15.79 -1.91
N GLN A 287 -21.62 -16.92 -1.97
CA GLN A 287 -22.19 -18.26 -1.80
C GLN A 287 -22.76 -18.48 -0.39
N THR A 288 -22.05 -18.00 0.64
CA THR A 288 -22.49 -18.15 2.04
C THR A 288 -23.58 -17.15 2.44
N LYS A 289 -23.76 -16.08 1.66
CA LYS A 289 -24.66 -14.94 1.95
C LYS A 289 -24.32 -14.23 3.26
N VAL A 290 -23.08 -14.34 3.71
CA VAL A 290 -22.56 -13.70 4.92
C VAL A 290 -21.23 -13.04 4.54
N ASP A 291 -21.16 -11.72 4.62
CA ASP A 291 -19.96 -10.92 4.33
C ASP A 291 -19.14 -10.67 5.61
N GLU A 292 -17.96 -10.05 5.49
CA GLU A 292 -17.21 -9.57 6.65
C GLU A 292 -18.03 -8.53 7.46
N ALA A 293 -17.77 -8.47 8.77
CA ALA A 293 -18.44 -7.49 9.62
C ALA A 293 -17.84 -6.08 9.43
N GLU A 294 -18.70 -5.06 9.38
CA GLU A 294 -18.29 -3.64 9.38
C GLU A 294 -17.51 -3.28 10.66
N ASP A 295 -18.01 -3.69 11.82
CA ASP A 295 -17.32 -3.56 13.10
C ASP A 295 -16.71 -4.89 13.54
N GLY A 296 -15.47 -4.86 14.01
CA GLY A 296 -14.71 -6.06 14.38
C GLY A 296 -14.24 -6.94 13.22
N GLY A 297 -14.52 -6.56 11.96
CA GLY A 297 -13.96 -7.19 10.76
C GLY A 297 -12.46 -6.93 10.58
N VAL A 298 -11.91 -7.38 9.46
CA VAL A 298 -10.47 -7.32 9.17
C VAL A 298 -9.98 -5.87 9.09
N LEU A 299 -10.58 -5.04 8.22
CA LEU A 299 -10.16 -3.65 8.03
C LEU A 299 -10.35 -2.80 9.30
N SER A 300 -11.45 -3.01 10.04
CA SER A 300 -11.68 -2.34 11.33
C SER A 300 -10.61 -2.68 12.36
N SER A 301 -10.24 -3.97 12.46
CA SER A 301 -9.19 -4.42 13.37
C SER A 301 -7.82 -3.84 13.01
N ILE A 302 -7.50 -3.80 11.71
CA ILE A 302 -6.24 -3.25 11.21
C ILE A 302 -6.18 -1.74 11.43
N LEU A 303 -7.27 -1.01 11.24
CA LEU A 303 -7.32 0.41 11.57
C LEU A 303 -6.99 0.64 13.06
N GLY A 304 -7.47 -0.23 13.95
CA GLY A 304 -7.10 -0.24 15.36
C GLY A 304 -5.59 -0.37 15.57
N ALA A 305 -4.95 -1.34 14.90
CA ALA A 305 -3.51 -1.52 14.94
C ALA A 305 -2.73 -0.32 14.35
N LEU A 306 -3.21 0.26 13.24
CA LEU A 306 -2.61 1.45 12.62
C LEU A 306 -2.67 2.67 13.55
N LYS A 307 -3.78 2.86 14.27
CA LYS A 307 -3.91 3.91 15.30
C LYS A 307 -2.91 3.71 16.43
N ASP A 308 -2.70 2.47 16.86
CA ASP A 308 -1.70 2.14 17.87
C ASP A 308 -0.28 2.43 17.40
N VAL A 309 0.05 2.03 16.17
CA VAL A 309 1.35 2.32 15.55
C VAL A 309 1.57 3.82 15.43
N HIS A 310 0.60 4.57 14.92
CA HIS A 310 0.70 6.02 14.76
C HIS A 310 0.92 6.71 16.11
N ARG A 311 0.10 6.39 17.12
CA ARG A 311 0.21 6.92 18.47
C ARG A 311 1.60 6.68 19.07
N GLU A 312 2.11 5.45 18.98
CA GLU A 312 3.43 5.10 19.52
C GLU A 312 4.57 5.74 18.72
N PHE A 313 4.45 5.80 17.39
CA PHE A 313 5.45 6.42 16.54
C PHE A 313 5.62 7.91 16.85
N PHE A 314 4.52 8.63 17.14
CA PHE A 314 4.55 10.06 17.47
C PHE A 314 4.58 10.36 18.97
N ASP A 315 4.67 9.35 19.83
CA ASP A 315 4.67 9.54 21.27
C ASP A 315 5.89 10.37 21.72
N PRO A 316 5.68 11.53 22.36
CA PRO A 316 6.76 12.41 22.82
C PRO A 316 7.74 11.75 23.81
N GLN A 317 7.32 10.69 24.51
CA GLN A 317 8.16 10.02 25.50
C GLN A 317 9.42 9.39 24.89
N TYR A 318 9.41 9.09 23.58
CA TYR A 318 10.56 8.59 22.85
C TYR A 318 11.34 9.69 22.09
N GLY A 319 11.14 10.96 22.48
CA GLY A 319 11.83 12.15 21.94
C GLY A 319 10.99 12.93 20.92
N ALA A 320 10.48 14.09 21.32
CA ALA A 320 9.54 14.91 20.55
C ALA A 320 10.07 15.45 19.20
N ASP A 321 11.39 15.63 19.05
CA ASP A 321 11.99 16.26 17.86
C ASP A 321 12.84 15.28 17.02
N ASN A 322 12.67 13.98 17.23
CA ASN A 322 13.52 12.95 16.62
C ASN A 322 12.72 11.90 15.85
N TRP A 323 11.53 12.26 15.37
CA TRP A 323 10.66 11.37 14.59
C TRP A 323 11.36 10.85 13.33
N ASP A 324 12.20 11.66 12.69
CA ASP A 324 12.96 11.26 11.48
C ASP A 324 13.98 10.14 11.72
N LYS A 325 14.37 9.89 12.98
CA LYS A 325 15.24 8.76 13.35
C LYS A 325 14.47 7.53 13.83
N ARG A 326 13.14 7.62 13.92
CA ARG A 326 12.29 6.48 14.27
C ARG A 326 12.04 5.63 13.03
N ASP A 327 11.75 4.36 13.28
CA ASP A 327 11.48 3.38 12.24
C ASP A 327 10.14 2.71 12.53
N VAL A 328 9.13 3.02 11.73
CA VAL A 328 7.76 2.51 11.87
C VAL A 328 7.71 1.00 11.89
N ARG A 329 8.64 0.32 11.20
CA ARG A 329 8.74 -1.14 11.17
C ARG A 329 9.03 -1.73 12.55
N LYS A 330 9.81 -1.02 13.38
CA LYS A 330 10.07 -1.43 14.77
C LYS A 330 8.85 -1.22 15.66
N VAL A 331 8.12 -0.13 15.44
CA VAL A 331 6.88 0.17 16.16
C VAL A 331 5.80 -0.86 15.81
N LEU A 332 5.63 -1.15 14.52
CA LEU A 332 4.73 -2.17 13.99
C LEU A 332 5.00 -3.54 14.63
N ALA A 333 6.26 -4.00 14.61
CA ALA A 333 6.65 -5.25 15.26
C ALA A 333 6.37 -5.24 16.78
N GLY A 334 6.59 -4.10 17.44
CA GLY A 334 6.26 -3.90 18.85
C GLY A 334 4.76 -4.06 19.13
N VAL A 335 3.91 -3.42 18.31
CA VAL A 335 2.46 -3.53 18.39
C VAL A 335 2.01 -4.98 18.15
N ARG A 336 2.55 -5.63 17.10
CA ARG A 336 2.24 -7.02 16.73
C ARG A 336 2.58 -8.00 17.85
N SER A 337 3.73 -7.83 18.48
CA SER A 337 4.23 -8.71 19.54
C SER A 337 3.39 -8.71 20.83
N ARG A 338 2.43 -7.78 20.97
CA ARG A 338 1.56 -7.73 22.15
C ARG A 338 0.36 -8.65 22.04
N VAL A 339 0.00 -9.12 20.84
CA VAL A 339 -1.23 -9.86 20.58
C VAL A 339 -1.27 -11.17 21.37
N LEU A 340 -0.20 -11.97 21.31
CA LEU A 340 -0.08 -13.26 22.00
C LEU A 340 1.02 -13.24 23.08
N LYS A 341 1.38 -12.05 23.58
CA LYS A 341 2.37 -11.91 24.65
C LYS A 341 1.99 -12.76 25.85
N GLY A 342 2.93 -13.59 26.30
CA GLY A 342 2.74 -14.51 27.43
C GLY A 342 2.19 -15.89 27.04
N CYS A 343 1.77 -16.08 25.79
CA CYS A 343 1.44 -17.41 25.28
C CYS A 343 2.72 -18.22 25.03
N VAL A 344 2.69 -19.47 25.47
CA VAL A 344 3.66 -20.50 25.12
C VAL A 344 2.91 -21.60 24.37
N LEU A 345 3.23 -21.78 23.09
CA LEU A 345 2.55 -22.69 22.18
C LEU A 345 3.39 -23.97 21.97
N ALA A 346 2.72 -25.10 21.99
CA ALA A 346 3.23 -26.34 21.41
C ALA A 346 2.33 -26.75 20.24
N PHE A 347 2.91 -27.34 19.19
CA PHE A 347 2.17 -27.80 18.02
C PHE A 347 2.03 -29.32 18.08
N SER A 348 0.87 -29.84 17.68
CA SER A 348 0.64 -31.28 17.55
C SER A 348 1.55 -31.88 16.49
N LYS A 349 1.66 -33.21 16.44
CA LYS A 349 2.59 -33.85 15.50
C LYS A 349 2.17 -33.55 14.06
N ILE A 350 0.88 -33.65 13.78
CA ILE A 350 0.32 -33.39 12.44
C ILE A 350 0.63 -31.96 12.02
N VAL A 351 0.30 -30.98 12.87
CA VAL A 351 0.55 -29.55 12.57
C VAL A 351 2.04 -29.27 12.44
N ALA A 352 2.88 -29.85 13.30
CA ALA A 352 4.33 -29.65 13.27
C ALA A 352 4.98 -30.24 12.02
N SER A 353 4.39 -31.28 11.41
CA SER A 353 4.85 -31.90 10.16
C SER A 353 4.20 -31.35 8.89
N GLY A 354 3.16 -30.50 9.01
CA GLY A 354 2.47 -29.92 7.87
C GLY A 354 3.34 -28.91 7.10
N SER A 355 3.00 -28.68 5.83
CA SER A 355 3.66 -27.68 4.97
C SER A 355 3.68 -26.28 5.60
N GLU A 356 2.59 -25.89 6.27
CA GLU A 356 2.44 -24.57 6.90
C GLU A 356 3.10 -24.45 8.29
N SER A 357 3.73 -25.51 8.81
CA SER A 357 4.35 -25.54 10.15
C SER A 357 5.34 -24.39 10.38
N GLY A 358 6.16 -24.09 9.37
CA GLY A 358 7.11 -22.98 9.41
C GLY A 358 6.41 -21.62 9.50
N ARG A 359 5.39 -21.40 8.66
CA ARG A 359 4.62 -20.15 8.60
C ARG A 359 3.83 -19.92 9.88
N LEU A 360 3.16 -20.95 10.41
CA LEU A 360 2.46 -20.90 11.69
C LEU A 360 3.39 -20.54 12.85
N ARG A 361 4.59 -21.14 12.92
CA ARG A 361 5.55 -20.83 13.98
C ARG A 361 6.04 -19.39 13.89
N ALA A 362 6.39 -18.93 12.69
CA ALA A 362 6.79 -17.54 12.46
C ALA A 362 5.68 -16.56 12.87
N ALA A 363 4.44 -16.80 12.43
CA ALA A 363 3.28 -16.00 12.79
C ALA A 363 3.07 -15.92 14.32
N ALA A 364 3.19 -17.04 15.04
CA ALA A 364 3.09 -17.06 16.50
C ALA A 364 4.18 -16.22 17.18
N GLU A 365 5.43 -16.33 16.71
CA GLU A 365 6.56 -15.59 17.27
C GLU A 365 6.44 -14.08 17.00
N GLU A 366 5.99 -13.69 15.81
CA GLU A 366 5.68 -12.30 15.46
C GLU A 366 4.59 -11.69 16.34
N LEU A 367 3.58 -12.49 16.69
CA LEU A 367 2.53 -12.10 17.63
C LEU A 367 3.00 -12.09 19.09
N GLY A 368 4.26 -12.44 19.35
CA GLY A 368 4.91 -12.41 20.66
C GLY A 368 4.70 -13.65 21.53
N ALA A 369 4.22 -14.74 20.94
CA ALA A 369 4.21 -16.04 21.61
C ALA A 369 5.59 -16.69 21.60
N LYS A 370 5.80 -17.67 22.48
CA LYS A 370 6.98 -18.54 22.47
C LYS A 370 6.59 -19.92 21.97
N CYS A 371 7.26 -20.42 20.94
CA CYS A 371 7.02 -21.77 20.43
C CYS A 371 7.97 -22.79 21.07
N LYS A 372 7.43 -23.94 21.51
CA LYS A 372 8.20 -25.05 22.06
C LYS A 372 8.03 -26.31 21.21
N ALA A 373 9.11 -27.07 21.08
CA ALA A 373 9.12 -28.35 20.37
C ALA A 373 8.42 -29.49 21.14
N GLY A 374 8.18 -29.31 22.44
CA GLY A 374 7.60 -30.35 23.28
C GLY A 374 6.65 -29.78 24.33
N LEU A 375 5.90 -30.71 24.94
CA LEU A 375 4.95 -30.42 26.00
C LEU A 375 5.67 -30.13 27.32
N GLY A 376 5.00 -29.43 28.23
CA GLY A 376 5.56 -29.13 29.55
C GLY A 376 4.72 -28.13 30.33
N SER A 377 5.02 -27.98 31.63
CA SER A 377 4.23 -27.15 32.56
C SER A 377 4.05 -25.70 32.10
N SER A 378 5.06 -25.13 31.44
CA SER A 378 5.03 -23.77 30.90
C SER A 378 4.14 -23.60 29.67
N VAL A 379 3.75 -24.68 28.99
CA VAL A 379 2.88 -24.60 27.81
C VAL A 379 1.51 -24.11 28.24
N THR A 380 0.97 -23.18 27.47
CA THR A 380 -0.34 -22.55 27.71
C THR A 380 -1.38 -23.05 26.71
N HIS A 381 -0.96 -23.29 25.46
CA HIS A 381 -1.82 -23.74 24.37
C HIS A 381 -1.16 -24.88 23.61
N VAL A 382 -1.98 -25.80 23.13
CA VAL A 382 -1.62 -26.79 22.12
C VAL A 382 -2.41 -26.48 20.85
N VAL A 383 -1.71 -26.28 19.74
CA VAL A 383 -2.29 -26.08 18.41
C VAL A 383 -2.35 -27.42 17.71
N ALA A 384 -3.55 -27.91 17.38
CA ALA A 384 -3.78 -29.25 16.85
C ALA A 384 -4.90 -29.27 15.80
N LEU A 385 -4.89 -30.27 14.92
CA LEU A 385 -6.00 -30.56 13.99
C LEU A 385 -6.92 -31.66 14.51
N ASP A 386 -6.41 -32.57 15.33
CA ASP A 386 -7.16 -33.72 15.85
C ASP A 386 -7.15 -33.74 17.39
N GLY A 387 -8.34 -33.81 17.98
CA GLY A 387 -8.55 -33.90 19.42
C GLY A 387 -8.13 -35.24 20.07
N GLY A 388 -7.86 -36.27 19.26
CA GLY A 388 -7.42 -37.61 19.67
C GLY A 388 -5.90 -37.78 19.82
N GLU A 389 -5.10 -36.88 19.22
CA GLU A 389 -3.64 -36.89 19.34
C GLU A 389 -3.18 -36.89 20.82
N GLU A 390 -2.01 -37.47 21.09
CA GLU A 390 -1.45 -37.50 22.45
C GLU A 390 -1.29 -36.10 23.05
N SER A 391 -0.84 -35.13 22.25
CA SER A 391 -0.70 -33.73 22.62
C SER A 391 -2.04 -33.07 22.97
N SER A 392 -3.09 -33.38 22.22
CA SER A 392 -4.46 -32.92 22.47
C SER A 392 -5.04 -33.52 23.75
N ARG A 393 -4.86 -34.83 23.96
CA ARG A 393 -5.25 -35.52 25.20
C ARG A 393 -4.47 -35.01 26.41
N TRP A 394 -3.19 -34.71 26.25
CA TRP A 394 -2.37 -34.07 27.29
C TRP A 394 -2.88 -32.68 27.63
N ALA A 395 -3.19 -31.85 26.64
CA ALA A 395 -3.73 -30.51 26.85
C ALA A 395 -5.01 -30.54 27.68
N LYS A 396 -5.95 -31.42 27.32
CA LYS A 396 -7.20 -31.63 28.06
C LYS A 396 -6.95 -32.08 29.51
N ARG A 397 -6.04 -33.02 29.73
CA ARG A 397 -5.68 -33.54 31.07
C ARG A 397 -5.06 -32.47 31.97
N GLU A 398 -4.19 -31.65 31.42
CA GLU A 398 -3.45 -30.61 32.14
C GLU A 398 -4.17 -29.25 32.18
N GLY A 399 -5.42 -29.19 31.70
CA GLY A 399 -6.23 -27.97 31.66
C GLY A 399 -5.63 -26.87 30.77
N LYS A 400 -4.88 -27.23 29.74
CA LYS A 400 -4.32 -26.30 28.75
C LYS A 400 -5.33 -26.01 27.65
N LYS A 401 -5.18 -24.86 26.99
CA LYS A 401 -6.03 -24.49 25.85
C LYS A 401 -5.69 -25.38 24.65
N LEU A 402 -6.70 -25.95 24.01
CA LEU A 402 -6.57 -26.75 22.80
C LEU A 402 -7.29 -26.03 21.67
N VAL A 403 -6.56 -25.60 20.65
CA VAL A 403 -7.07 -24.74 19.57
C VAL A 403 -6.65 -25.25 18.20
N SER A 404 -7.45 -24.98 17.17
CA SER A 404 -7.07 -25.21 15.77
C SER A 404 -6.02 -24.20 15.30
N PRO A 405 -5.30 -24.46 14.19
CA PRO A 405 -4.45 -23.46 13.54
C PRO A 405 -5.17 -22.16 13.20
N ASP A 406 -6.48 -22.20 12.94
CA ASP A 406 -7.29 -21.04 12.58
C ASP A 406 -7.35 -20.00 13.70
N TRP A 407 -7.23 -20.41 14.98
CA TRP A 407 -7.11 -19.47 16.08
C TRP A 407 -5.89 -18.54 15.92
N LEU A 408 -4.77 -19.13 15.47
CA LEU A 408 -3.54 -18.38 15.27
C LEU A 408 -3.65 -17.46 14.05
N TRP A 409 -4.24 -17.95 12.95
CA TRP A 409 -4.48 -17.12 11.77
C TRP A 409 -5.47 -15.98 12.04
N ALA A 410 -6.55 -16.26 12.77
CA ALA A 410 -7.49 -15.24 13.21
C ALA A 410 -6.78 -14.18 14.07
N ALA A 411 -5.89 -14.60 14.99
CA ALA A 411 -5.10 -13.65 15.77
C ALA A 411 -4.12 -12.84 14.92
N TYR A 412 -3.51 -13.48 13.92
CA TYR A 412 -2.54 -12.87 13.00
C TYR A 412 -3.17 -11.80 12.10
N TYR A 413 -4.34 -12.10 11.52
CA TYR A 413 -5.03 -11.22 10.58
C TYR A 413 -5.87 -10.14 11.27
N HIS A 414 -6.45 -10.43 12.43
CA HIS A 414 -7.22 -9.44 13.20
C HIS A 414 -6.38 -8.66 14.22
N TRP A 415 -5.07 -8.91 14.32
CA TRP A 415 -4.19 -8.22 15.27
C TRP A 415 -4.71 -8.25 16.72
N ARG A 416 -5.42 -9.33 17.08
CA ARG A 416 -6.09 -9.47 18.37
C ARG A 416 -6.21 -10.93 18.75
N ARG A 417 -5.91 -11.25 20.01
CA ARG A 417 -6.17 -12.59 20.55
C ARG A 417 -7.68 -12.84 20.61
N ARG A 418 -8.15 -13.77 19.77
CA ARG A 418 -9.53 -14.24 19.77
C ARG A 418 -9.78 -15.21 20.93
N PRO A 419 -11.03 -15.31 21.43
CA PRO A 419 -11.40 -16.31 22.42
C PRO A 419 -11.03 -17.72 21.92
N GLU A 420 -10.38 -18.53 22.77
CA GLU A 420 -9.92 -19.86 22.34
C GLU A 420 -11.07 -20.83 22.07
N ASP A 421 -12.22 -20.62 22.71
CA ASP A 421 -13.41 -21.48 22.60
C ASP A 421 -14.03 -21.45 21.21
N GLU A 422 -13.93 -20.32 20.49
CA GLU A 422 -14.35 -20.17 19.09
C GLU A 422 -13.60 -21.13 18.12
N PHE A 423 -12.46 -21.68 18.56
CA PHE A 423 -11.55 -22.48 17.72
C PHE A 423 -11.19 -23.83 18.37
N SER A 424 -12.10 -24.36 19.20
CA SER A 424 -11.89 -25.61 19.91
C SER A 424 -11.81 -26.80 18.96
N VAL A 425 -10.84 -27.69 19.18
CA VAL A 425 -10.70 -28.94 18.41
C VAL A 425 -11.59 -30.02 19.02
N SER A 426 -12.59 -30.47 18.27
CA SER A 426 -13.40 -31.62 18.64
C SER A 426 -12.57 -32.91 18.57
N SER A 427 -12.92 -33.88 19.41
CA SER A 427 -12.57 -35.27 19.11
C SER A 427 -13.61 -35.74 18.10
N GLU A 428 -13.26 -35.86 16.83
CA GLU A 428 -14.08 -36.68 15.94
C GLU A 428 -14.09 -38.11 16.51
N SER A 429 -15.29 -38.66 16.59
CA SER A 429 -15.65 -39.94 17.20
C SER A 429 -15.42 -41.11 16.27
#